data_AF-A0A356ESZ7-F1
#
_entry.id   AF-A0A356ESZ7-F1
#
_cell.length_a   1.000
_cell.length_b   1.000
_cell.length_c   1.000
_cell.angle_alpha   90.00
_cell.angle_beta   90.00
_cell.angle_gamma   90.00
#
_symmetry.space_group_name_H-M   'P 1'
#
loop_
_entity.id
_entity.type
_entity.pdbx_description
1 polymer ?
#
loop_
_entity_poly.entity_id
_entity_poly.type
_entity_poly.pdbx_seq_one_letter_code
_entity_poly.pdbx_strand_id
1 'polypeptide(L)'
;MLKKPRGLHVFVVLATVAILSLLAWDQYGRWQARRRHEIRINAFDESKVPPVVLPANRIVKNEPLAGRWVRTVGRGFNSVLVFEAPVEGTARPYRVEFSTHTSTSSHRNRRTAEYSDGQVTLDRPVAETSGPVYRRLHCARVGNKRILIPETRSDKTAELRAAIRGAEKDGEWRDLEALTYIRQDGESR
;
A
#
# COMPACT_ATOMS: atom_id res chain seq x y z
N MET A 1 -34.19 52.10 24.25
CA MET A 1 -34.30 50.65 23.95
C MET A 1 -33.25 50.29 22.90
N LEU A 2 -32.13 49.68 23.30
CA LEU A 2 -31.16 49.14 22.33
C LEU A 2 -31.78 47.90 21.65
N LYS A 3 -32.05 48.00 20.34
CA LYS A 3 -32.38 46.83 19.52
C LYS A 3 -31.16 45.89 19.57
N LYS A 4 -31.30 44.75 20.26
CA LYS A 4 -30.31 43.65 20.18
C LYS A 4 -30.03 43.34 18.70
N PRO A 5 -28.77 43.16 18.29
CA PRO A 5 -28.42 42.94 16.90
C PRO A 5 -28.88 41.54 16.47
N ARG A 6 -30.12 41.44 15.97
CA ARG A 6 -30.71 40.21 15.42
C ARG A 6 -29.88 39.63 14.27
N GLY A 7 -29.08 40.45 13.59
CA GLY A 7 -28.16 40.01 12.53
C GLY A 7 -27.05 39.08 13.04
N LEU A 8 -26.45 39.36 14.21
CA LEU A 8 -25.32 38.58 14.71
C LEU A 8 -25.70 37.11 14.99
N HIS A 9 -26.88 36.88 15.55
CA HIS A 9 -27.38 35.53 15.80
C HIS A 9 -27.65 34.75 14.51
N VAL A 10 -28.17 35.39 13.47
CA VAL A 10 -28.41 34.74 12.17
C VAL A 10 -27.08 34.39 11.49
N PHE A 11 -26.08 35.28 11.54
CA PHE A 11 -24.74 35.00 11.01
C PHE A 11 -24.05 33.84 11.75
N VAL A 12 -24.12 33.80 13.08
CA VAL A 12 -23.54 32.71 13.88
C VAL A 12 -24.20 31.36 13.57
N VAL A 13 -25.52 31.33 13.41
CA VAL A 13 -26.26 30.11 13.05
C VAL A 13 -25.85 29.64 11.64
N LEU A 14 -25.82 30.54 10.65
CA LEU A 14 -25.40 30.19 9.28
C LEU A 14 -23.95 29.69 9.22
N ALA A 15 -23.03 30.34 9.94
CA ALA A 15 -21.63 29.91 10.01
C ALA A 15 -21.50 28.52 10.66
N THR A 16 -22.27 28.26 11.72
CA THR A 16 -22.27 26.96 12.40
C THR A 16 -22.81 25.86 11.49
N VAL A 17 -23.92 26.11 10.78
CA VAL A 17 -24.48 25.17 9.80
C VAL A 17 -23.48 24.89 8.66
N ALA A 18 -22.79 25.93 8.16
CA ALA A 18 -21.78 25.76 7.12
C ALA A 18 -20.60 24.89 7.60
N ILE A 19 -20.08 25.15 8.81
CA ILE A 19 -18.99 24.35 9.41
C ILE A 19 -19.43 22.89 9.63
N LEU A 20 -20.61 22.67 10.21
CA LEU A 20 -21.14 21.33 10.43
C LEU A 20 -21.35 20.58 9.12
N SER A 21 -21.79 21.27 8.06
CA SER A 21 -21.95 20.69 6.72
C SER A 21 -20.61 20.27 6.12
N LEU A 22 -19.56 21.08 6.28
CA LEU A 22 -18.21 20.74 5.83
C LEU A 22 -17.64 19.53 6.59
N LEU A 23 -17.81 19.49 7.92
CA LEU A 23 -17.37 18.37 8.75
C LEU A 23 -18.13 17.07 8.39
N ALA A 24 -19.44 17.17 8.18
CA ALA A 24 -20.26 16.03 7.76
C ALA A 24 -19.85 15.51 6.38
N TRP A 25 -19.56 16.40 5.42
CA TRP A 25 -19.09 16.03 4.09
C TRP A 25 -17.74 15.31 4.14
N ASP A 26 -16.79 15.84 4.92
CA ASP A 26 -15.47 15.23 5.13
C ASP A 26 -15.57 13.85 5.81
N GLN A 27 -16.42 13.72 6.83
CA GLN A 27 -16.68 12.44 7.48
C GLN A 27 -17.32 11.42 6.54
N TYR A 28 -18.27 11.85 5.72
CA TYR A 28 -18.91 11.02 4.70
C TYR A 28 -17.90 10.55 3.64
N GLY A 29 -17.01 11.45 3.18
CA GLY A 29 -15.93 11.12 2.27
C GLY A 29 -14.99 10.05 2.82
N ARG A 30 -14.55 10.18 4.08
CA ARG A 30 -13.73 9.15 4.75
C ARG A 30 -14.46 7.82 4.88
N TRP A 31 -15.73 7.84 5.25
CA TRP A 31 -16.55 6.63 5.35
C TRP A 31 -16.68 5.93 4.00
N GLN A 32 -16.97 6.67 2.92
CA GLN A 32 -17.05 6.10 1.57
C GLN A 32 -15.71 5.52 1.11
N ALA A 33 -14.59 6.19 1.40
CA ALA A 33 -13.26 5.67 1.06
C ALA A 33 -12.99 4.34 1.76
N ARG A 34 -13.26 4.27 3.07
CA ARG A 34 -13.13 3.02 3.85
C ARG A 34 -14.04 1.91 3.32
N ARG A 35 -15.30 2.20 3.01
CA ARG A 35 -16.24 1.20 2.47
C ARG A 35 -15.79 0.67 1.12
N ARG A 36 -15.33 1.53 0.22
CA ARG A 36 -14.77 1.11 -1.08
C ARG A 36 -13.54 0.22 -0.91
N HIS A 37 -12.67 0.56 0.04
CA HIS A 37 -11.50 -0.26 0.39
C HIS A 37 -11.91 -1.65 0.90
N GLU A 38 -12.84 -1.72 1.85
CA GLU A 38 -13.34 -3.00 2.40
C GLU A 38 -14.02 -3.85 1.31
N ILE A 39 -14.85 -3.26 0.45
CA ILE A 39 -15.50 -3.96 -0.67
C ILE A 39 -14.46 -4.56 -1.61
N ARG A 40 -13.40 -3.81 -1.94
CA ARG A 40 -12.32 -4.31 -2.82
C ARG A 40 -11.57 -5.49 -2.24
N ILE A 41 -11.32 -5.49 -0.92
CA ILE A 41 -10.72 -6.64 -0.22
C ILE A 41 -11.67 -7.83 -0.24
N ASN A 42 -12.96 -7.63 0.04
CA ASN A 42 -13.94 -8.71 0.13
C ASN A 42 -14.29 -9.30 -1.24
N ALA A 43 -14.26 -8.50 -2.31
CA ALA A 43 -14.50 -8.94 -3.68
C ALA A 43 -13.24 -9.54 -4.36
N PHE A 44 -12.10 -9.59 -3.65
CA PHE A 44 -10.87 -10.13 -4.20
C PHE A 44 -10.96 -11.65 -4.37
N ASP A 45 -10.77 -12.10 -5.60
CA ASP A 45 -10.77 -13.50 -5.97
C ASP A 45 -9.36 -13.90 -6.41
N GLU A 46 -8.66 -14.60 -5.51
CA GLU A 46 -7.27 -15.03 -5.71
C GLU A 46 -7.13 -16.00 -6.89
N SER A 47 -8.18 -16.75 -7.24
CA SER A 47 -8.15 -17.70 -8.36
C SER A 47 -8.00 -17.01 -9.73
N LYS A 48 -8.37 -15.72 -9.81
CA LYS A 48 -8.24 -14.90 -11.03
C LYS A 48 -6.88 -14.22 -11.17
N VAL A 49 -5.99 -14.41 -10.20
CA VAL A 49 -4.65 -13.82 -10.20
C VAL A 49 -3.65 -14.89 -10.62
N PRO A 50 -3.10 -14.83 -11.86
CA PRO A 50 -2.09 -15.77 -12.26
C PRO A 50 -0.81 -15.56 -11.44
N PRO A 51 -0.05 -16.63 -11.18
CA PRO A 51 1.20 -16.53 -10.45
C PRO A 51 2.18 -15.64 -11.21
N VAL A 52 2.97 -14.87 -10.47
CA VAL A 52 4.04 -14.07 -11.06
C VAL A 52 5.16 -14.99 -11.55
N VAL A 53 5.42 -14.98 -12.85
CA VAL A 53 6.47 -15.80 -13.46
C VAL A 53 7.78 -15.03 -13.50
N LEU A 54 8.69 -15.36 -12.58
CA LEU A 54 10.05 -14.84 -12.52
C LEU A 54 11.06 -15.96 -12.75
N PRO A 55 12.19 -15.67 -13.45
CA PRO A 55 13.33 -16.57 -13.52
C PRO A 55 13.78 -17.03 -12.13
N ALA A 56 14.01 -18.34 -11.94
CA ALA A 56 14.34 -18.92 -10.63
C ALA A 56 15.59 -18.32 -9.99
N ASN A 57 16.57 -17.90 -10.80
CA ASN A 57 17.80 -17.23 -10.34
C ASN A 57 17.57 -15.83 -9.74
N ARG A 58 16.38 -15.24 -9.92
CA ARG A 58 16.02 -13.94 -9.33
C ARG A 58 15.32 -14.09 -8.00
N ILE A 59 14.74 -15.26 -7.71
CA ILE A 59 13.97 -15.49 -6.50
C ILE A 59 14.93 -15.55 -5.31
N VAL A 60 14.68 -14.72 -4.31
CA VAL A 60 15.47 -14.71 -3.08
C VAL A 60 14.77 -15.62 -2.09
N LYS A 61 15.24 -16.85 -1.89
CA LYS A 61 14.53 -17.80 -1.01
C LYS A 61 14.68 -17.51 0.49
N ASN A 62 15.89 -17.13 0.89
CA ASN A 62 16.26 -16.92 2.28
C ASN A 62 16.62 -15.44 2.48
N GLU A 63 15.71 -14.66 3.05
CA GLU A 63 15.93 -13.23 3.30
C GLU A 63 15.19 -12.79 4.57
N PRO A 64 15.84 -12.06 5.49
CA PRO A 64 15.15 -11.39 6.57
C PRO A 64 14.32 -10.23 6.01
N LEU A 65 12.99 -10.41 5.99
CA LEU A 65 12.06 -9.38 5.48
C LEU A 65 11.87 -8.21 6.44
N ALA A 66 12.35 -8.32 7.68
CA ALA A 66 12.20 -7.29 8.70
C ALA A 66 12.68 -5.92 8.20
N GLY A 67 11.87 -4.89 8.46
CA GLY A 67 12.13 -3.54 8.03
C GLY A 67 11.00 -2.94 7.18
N ARG A 68 11.29 -1.77 6.62
CA ARG A 68 10.35 -0.95 5.87
C ARG A 68 10.55 -1.14 4.37
N TRP A 69 9.45 -1.38 3.67
CA TRP A 69 9.40 -1.57 2.23
C TRP A 69 8.43 -0.55 1.64
N VAL A 70 8.84 0.18 0.62
CA VAL A 70 8.09 1.31 0.08
C VAL A 70 7.85 1.12 -1.41
N ARG A 71 6.61 1.32 -1.82
CA ARG A 71 6.17 1.44 -3.21
C ARG A 71 5.70 2.87 -3.44
N THR A 72 6.17 3.53 -4.48
CA THR A 72 5.88 4.95 -4.75
C THR A 72 5.17 5.08 -6.09
N VAL A 73 3.99 5.68 -6.09
CA VAL A 73 3.18 5.88 -7.31
C VAL A 73 3.05 7.38 -7.57
N GLY A 74 3.91 7.93 -8.42
CA GLY A 74 3.89 9.37 -8.71
C GLY A 74 4.31 10.25 -7.53
N ARG A 75 3.97 11.55 -7.58
CA ARG A 75 4.34 12.51 -6.53
C ARG A 75 3.31 12.48 -5.41
N GLY A 76 3.70 11.95 -4.25
CA GLY A 76 2.92 12.01 -3.01
C GLY A 76 2.02 10.80 -2.73
N PHE A 77 1.98 9.79 -3.60
CA PHE A 77 1.27 8.54 -3.29
C PHE A 77 2.27 7.44 -3.00
N ASN A 78 2.06 6.76 -1.89
CA ASN A 78 2.91 5.65 -1.52
C ASN A 78 2.11 4.57 -0.79
N SER A 79 2.64 3.38 -0.87
CA SER A 79 2.24 2.24 -0.06
C SER A 79 3.47 1.71 0.66
N VAL A 80 3.31 1.36 1.93
CA VAL A 80 4.39 0.95 2.81
C VAL A 80 4.00 -0.35 3.48
N LEU A 81 4.91 -1.31 3.46
CA LEU A 81 4.87 -2.53 4.26
C LEU A 81 5.98 -2.45 5.30
N VAL A 82 5.63 -2.56 6.58
CA VAL A 82 6.60 -2.69 7.67
C VAL A 82 6.49 -4.08 8.24
N PHE A 83 7.53 -4.89 8.04
CA PHE A 83 7.64 -6.22 8.61
C PHE A 83 8.37 -6.11 9.94
N GLU A 84 7.72 -6.52 11.03
CA GLU A 84 8.37 -6.65 12.33
C GLU A 84 9.25 -7.91 12.34
N ALA A 85 10.45 -7.82 12.94
CA ALA A 85 11.30 -8.98 13.11
C ALA A 85 10.57 -10.04 13.96
N PRO A 86 10.55 -11.32 13.54
CA PRO A 86 10.07 -12.37 14.40
C PRO A 86 10.93 -12.41 15.67
N VAL A 87 10.31 -12.65 16.83
CA VAL A 87 11.03 -12.79 18.10
C VAL A 87 12.00 -13.98 17.96
N GLU A 88 13.27 -13.76 18.31
CA GLU A 88 14.33 -14.76 18.21
C GLU A 88 13.89 -16.10 18.81
N GLY A 89 14.19 -17.19 18.10
CA GLY A 89 13.85 -18.55 18.53
C GLY A 89 12.43 -19.02 18.22
N THR A 90 11.64 -18.27 17.44
CA THR A 90 10.31 -18.72 17.02
C THR A 90 10.12 -18.71 15.49
N ALA A 91 9.63 -19.83 14.94
CA ALA A 91 9.15 -19.93 13.55
C ALA A 91 7.76 -19.25 13.40
N ARG A 92 7.62 -18.04 13.94
CA ARG A 92 6.35 -17.30 13.92
C ARG A 92 6.23 -16.49 12.63
N PRO A 93 4.99 -16.35 12.09
CA PRO A 93 4.75 -15.47 10.96
C PRO A 93 5.12 -14.03 11.30
N TYR A 94 5.60 -13.29 10.30
CA TYR A 94 5.88 -11.86 10.41
C TYR A 94 4.60 -11.10 10.76
N ARG A 95 4.69 -10.11 11.64
CA ARG A 95 3.65 -9.08 11.75
C ARG A 95 3.94 -8.01 10.69
N VAL A 96 2.91 -7.65 9.95
CA VAL A 96 3.02 -6.72 8.83
C VAL A 96 2.05 -5.58 9.02
N GLU A 97 2.57 -4.36 9.14
CA GLU A 97 1.77 -3.15 9.02
C GLU A 97 1.80 -2.67 7.57
N PHE A 98 0.64 -2.72 6.93
CA PHE A 98 0.42 -2.15 5.61
C PHE A 98 -0.21 -0.76 5.76
N SER A 99 0.37 0.24 5.11
CA SER A 99 -0.24 1.56 4.99
C SER A 99 -0.19 2.05 3.56
N THR A 100 -1.20 2.79 3.13
CA THR A 100 -1.28 3.37 1.79
C THR A 100 -1.86 4.77 1.89
N HIS A 101 -1.35 5.69 1.08
CA HIS A 101 -1.71 7.09 1.12
C HIS A 101 -1.79 7.67 -0.30
N THR A 102 -2.82 8.48 -0.51
CA THR A 102 -3.03 9.36 -1.66
C THR A 102 -3.44 10.73 -1.15
N SER A 103 -3.50 11.74 -2.03
CA SER A 103 -3.93 13.10 -1.68
C SER A 103 -5.27 13.17 -0.93
N THR A 104 -6.19 12.23 -1.16
CA THR A 104 -7.56 12.28 -0.65
C THR A 104 -7.92 11.15 0.29
N SER A 105 -7.03 10.18 0.51
CA SER A 105 -7.32 9.02 1.36
C SER A 105 -6.07 8.30 1.83
N SER A 106 -6.13 7.81 3.07
CA SER A 106 -5.13 6.92 3.65
C SER A 106 -5.80 5.72 4.32
N HIS A 107 -5.14 4.56 4.25
CA HIS A 107 -5.59 3.34 4.89
C HIS A 107 -4.41 2.67 5.59
N ARG A 108 -4.72 2.00 6.70
CA ARG A 108 -3.76 1.19 7.46
C ARG A 108 -4.41 -0.12 7.83
N ASN A 109 -3.69 -1.22 7.62
CA ASN A 109 -4.12 -2.57 7.95
C ASN A 109 -2.97 -3.30 8.63
N ARG A 110 -3.30 -4.12 9.62
CA ARG A 110 -2.36 -5.10 10.19
C ARG A 110 -2.65 -6.48 9.64
N ARG A 111 -1.60 -7.21 9.35
CA ARG A 111 -1.61 -8.56 8.78
C ARG A 111 -0.55 -9.41 9.46
N THR A 112 -0.66 -10.71 9.26
CA THR A 112 0.45 -11.63 9.47
C THR A 112 0.90 -12.18 8.13
N ALA A 113 2.18 -12.50 8.00
CA ALA A 113 2.73 -13.01 6.76
C ALA A 113 3.65 -14.20 7.00
N GLU A 114 3.52 -15.21 6.16
CA GLU A 114 4.46 -16.32 6.07
C GLU A 114 5.40 -16.08 4.89
N TYR A 115 6.65 -16.50 5.05
CA TYR A 115 7.66 -16.40 4.00
C TYR A 115 8.29 -17.75 3.75
N SER A 116 8.10 -18.27 2.55
CA SER A 116 8.62 -19.58 2.12
C SER A 116 8.99 -19.52 0.65
N ASP A 117 10.13 -20.11 0.28
CA ASP A 117 10.59 -20.22 -1.11
C ASP A 117 10.59 -18.90 -1.90
N GLY A 118 10.84 -17.78 -1.22
CA GLY A 118 10.85 -16.46 -1.84
C GLY A 118 9.47 -15.85 -2.06
N GLN A 119 8.42 -16.44 -1.51
CA GLN A 119 7.06 -15.91 -1.56
C GLN A 119 6.57 -15.52 -0.17
N VAL A 120 6.04 -14.31 -0.07
CA VAL A 120 5.31 -13.79 1.08
C VAL A 120 3.83 -14.07 0.88
N THR A 121 3.18 -14.73 1.84
CA THR A 121 1.73 -14.94 1.84
C THR A 121 1.11 -14.27 3.06
N LEU A 122 0.23 -13.29 2.83
CA LEU A 122 -0.53 -12.62 3.88
C LEU A 122 -1.71 -13.48 4.34
N ASP A 123 -2.06 -13.40 5.62
CA ASP A 123 -3.25 -14.05 6.19
C ASP A 123 -4.55 -13.58 5.51
N ARG A 124 -4.60 -12.30 5.13
CA ARG A 124 -5.70 -11.69 4.38
C ARG A 124 -5.19 -10.70 3.33
N PRO A 125 -5.92 -10.51 2.21
CA PRO A 125 -5.53 -9.53 1.21
C PRO A 125 -5.46 -8.11 1.76
N VAL A 126 -4.64 -7.30 1.10
CA VAL A 126 -4.55 -5.85 1.28
C VAL A 126 -4.84 -5.16 -0.04
N ALA A 127 -5.44 -3.98 0.03
CA ALA A 127 -5.76 -3.16 -1.12
C ALA A 127 -5.01 -1.84 -1.02
N GLU A 128 -4.34 -1.44 -2.09
CA GLU A 128 -3.82 -0.07 -2.19
C GLU A 128 -4.96 0.89 -2.48
N THR A 129 -4.88 2.11 -1.96
CA THR A 129 -5.92 3.14 -2.12
C THR A 129 -6.31 3.33 -3.59
N SER A 130 -5.31 3.47 -4.46
CA SER A 130 -5.45 3.59 -5.91
C SER A 130 -4.51 2.56 -6.57
N GLY A 131 -4.88 1.29 -6.57
CA GLY A 131 -3.99 0.25 -7.04
C GLY A 131 -4.57 -1.17 -7.00
N PRO A 132 -3.72 -2.20 -7.05
CA PRO A 132 -4.15 -3.58 -6.98
C PRO A 132 -4.62 -3.98 -5.58
N VAL A 133 -5.36 -5.09 -5.53
CA VAL A 133 -5.56 -5.88 -4.32
C VAL A 133 -4.71 -7.13 -4.48
N TYR A 134 -3.98 -7.51 -3.44
CA TYR A 134 -3.11 -8.66 -3.47
C TYR A 134 -3.01 -9.31 -2.09
N ARG A 135 -2.66 -10.59 -2.09
CA ARG A 135 -2.40 -11.38 -0.87
C ARG A 135 -0.99 -11.94 -0.84
N ARG A 136 -0.42 -12.21 -2.01
CA ARG A 136 0.91 -12.81 -2.15
C ARG A 136 1.88 -11.81 -2.78
N LEU A 137 3.14 -11.87 -2.36
CA LEU A 137 4.23 -11.10 -2.94
C LEU A 137 5.43 -12.02 -3.19
N HIS A 138 6.26 -11.72 -4.18
CA HIS A 138 7.52 -12.43 -4.44
C HIS A 138 8.71 -11.56 -4.08
N CYS A 139 9.64 -12.12 -3.31
CA CYS A 139 10.94 -11.51 -3.07
C CYS A 139 11.88 -11.85 -4.22
N ALA A 140 12.32 -10.80 -4.92
CA ALA A 140 13.20 -10.94 -6.05
C ALA A 140 14.39 -9.98 -5.96
N ARG A 141 15.45 -10.31 -6.70
CA ARG A 141 16.60 -9.44 -6.92
C ARG A 141 16.55 -8.84 -8.32
N VAL A 142 16.75 -7.52 -8.38
CA VAL A 142 16.89 -6.74 -9.61
C VAL A 142 18.14 -5.88 -9.44
N GLY A 143 19.16 -6.12 -10.26
CA GLY A 143 20.50 -5.57 -10.04
C GLY A 143 21.00 -5.87 -8.62
N ASN A 144 21.38 -4.83 -7.88
CA ASN A 144 21.81 -4.90 -6.48
C ASN A 144 20.67 -4.74 -5.46
N LYS A 145 19.45 -4.43 -5.89
CA LYS A 145 18.31 -4.19 -4.99
C LYS A 145 17.48 -5.45 -4.78
N ARG A 146 16.90 -5.54 -3.59
CA ARG A 146 15.85 -6.51 -3.26
C ARG A 146 14.51 -5.81 -3.34
N ILE A 147 13.54 -6.49 -3.93
CA ILE A 147 12.19 -5.96 -4.13
C ILE A 147 11.15 -7.00 -3.73
N LEU A 148 9.98 -6.53 -3.30
CA LEU A 148 8.78 -7.35 -3.17
C LEU A 148 7.81 -7.00 -4.30
N ILE A 149 7.47 -8.00 -5.10
CA ILE A 149 6.57 -7.86 -6.25
C ILE A 149 5.20 -8.39 -5.83
N PRO A 150 4.16 -7.54 -5.70
CA PRO A 150 2.82 -8.03 -5.43
C PRO A 150 2.31 -8.88 -6.59
N GLU A 151 1.67 -10.01 -6.29
CA GLU A 151 0.94 -10.78 -7.29
C GLU A 151 -0.35 -10.04 -7.66
N THR A 152 -0.45 -9.66 -8.93
CA THR A 152 -1.57 -8.86 -9.45
C THR A 152 -2.02 -9.41 -10.80
N ARG A 153 -2.99 -8.76 -11.44
CA ARG A 153 -3.57 -9.21 -12.71
C ARG A 153 -2.51 -9.32 -13.83
N SER A 154 -2.76 -10.22 -14.79
CA SER A 154 -1.81 -10.61 -15.85
C SER A 154 -1.31 -9.47 -16.70
N ASP A 155 -2.15 -8.46 -16.95
CA ASP A 155 -1.85 -7.27 -17.75
C ASP A 155 -0.65 -6.49 -17.21
N LYS A 156 -0.37 -6.57 -15.90
CA LYS A 156 0.80 -5.95 -15.26
C LYS A 156 2.10 -6.73 -15.40
N THR A 157 2.06 -7.96 -15.91
CA THR A 157 3.27 -8.80 -16.06
C THR A 157 4.21 -8.26 -17.15
N ALA A 158 3.66 -7.78 -18.26
CA ALA A 158 4.47 -7.19 -19.33
C ALA A 158 5.12 -5.87 -18.89
N GLU A 159 4.35 -5.02 -18.22
CA GLU A 159 4.84 -3.77 -17.61
C GLU A 159 5.96 -4.05 -16.61
N LEU A 160 5.80 -5.04 -15.72
CA LEU A 160 6.83 -5.42 -14.76
C LEU A 160 8.13 -5.87 -15.44
N ARG A 161 8.04 -6.69 -16.50
CA ARG A 161 9.23 -7.14 -17.25
C ARG A 161 9.96 -5.98 -17.92
N ALA A 162 9.21 -5.03 -18.49
CA ALA A 162 9.78 -3.83 -19.08
C ALA A 162 10.46 -2.95 -18.02
N ALA A 163 9.81 -2.73 -16.88
CA ALA A 163 10.36 -1.96 -15.76
C ALA A 163 11.63 -2.60 -15.16
N ILE A 164 11.67 -3.92 -15.00
CA ILE A 164 12.87 -4.65 -14.57
C ILE A 164 14.02 -4.40 -15.56
N ARG A 165 13.75 -4.50 -16.87
CA ARG A 165 14.76 -4.26 -17.90
C ARG A 165 15.29 -2.82 -17.86
N GLY A 166 14.42 -1.83 -17.77
CA GLY A 166 14.80 -0.42 -17.68
C GLY A 166 15.65 -0.12 -16.44
N ALA A 167 15.27 -0.69 -15.29
CA ALA A 167 16.05 -0.55 -14.06
C ALA A 167 17.46 -1.15 -14.17
N GLU A 168 17.60 -2.33 -14.81
CA GLU A 168 18.89 -3.02 -14.92
C GLU A 168 19.80 -2.45 -16.00
N LYS A 169 19.23 -2.05 -17.15
CA LYS A 169 20.00 -1.61 -18.31
C LYS A 169 20.30 -0.13 -18.27
N ASP A 170 19.29 0.67 -17.92
CA ASP A 170 19.29 2.12 -18.09
C ASP A 170 19.32 2.85 -16.73
N GLY A 171 19.24 2.11 -15.62
CA GLY A 171 19.19 2.67 -14.27
C GLY A 171 17.88 3.38 -13.94
N GLU A 172 16.83 3.15 -14.74
CA GLU A 172 15.53 3.80 -14.60
C GLU A 172 14.65 3.05 -13.59
N TRP A 173 14.70 3.47 -12.32
CA TRP A 173 14.00 2.78 -11.21
C TRP A 173 12.53 3.14 -11.05
N ARG A 174 12.09 4.28 -11.61
CA ARG A 174 10.81 4.90 -11.28
C ARG A 174 9.60 4.00 -11.60
N ASP A 175 9.62 3.35 -12.76
CA ASP A 175 8.52 2.46 -13.16
C ASP A 175 8.49 1.18 -12.31
N LEU A 176 9.67 0.69 -11.93
CA LEU A 176 9.78 -0.47 -11.05
C LEU A 176 9.31 -0.15 -9.62
N GLU A 177 9.66 1.04 -9.11
CA GLU A 177 9.18 1.58 -7.82
C GLU A 177 7.66 1.80 -7.80
N ALA A 178 7.06 2.05 -8.96
CA ALA A 178 5.61 2.16 -9.11
C ALA A 178 4.91 0.80 -9.14
N LEU A 179 5.61 -0.30 -9.39
CA LEU A 179 5.04 -1.65 -9.49
C LEU A 179 5.42 -2.54 -8.31
N THR A 180 6.49 -2.22 -7.59
CA THR A 180 7.11 -3.10 -6.59
C THR A 180 7.47 -2.33 -5.32
N TYR A 181 7.62 -3.05 -4.22
CA TYR A 181 8.12 -2.45 -2.99
C TYR A 181 9.64 -2.61 -2.93
N ILE A 182 10.34 -1.50 -2.71
CA ILE A 182 11.78 -1.48 -2.52
C ILE A 182 12.09 -1.37 -1.02
N ARG A 183 13.05 -2.15 -0.54
CA ARG A 183 13.53 -2.07 0.83
C ARG A 183 14.15 -0.70 1.09
N GLN A 184 13.70 -0.03 2.14
CA GLN A 184 14.31 1.20 2.63
C GLN A 184 15.32 0.80 3.71
N ASP A 185 16.57 0.56 3.31
CA ASP A 185 17.66 0.37 4.26
C ASP A 185 17.95 1.73 4.93
N GLY A 186 18.19 1.70 6.25
CA GLY A 186 18.18 2.88 7.10
C GLY A 186 19.13 3.99 6.67
N GLU A 187 18.62 4.94 5.89
CA GLU A 187 18.94 6.35 6.10
C GLU A 187 17.92 6.91 7.09
N SER A 188 18.25 6.76 8.37
CA SER A 188 17.75 7.65 9.40
C SER A 188 18.13 9.08 8.99
N ARG A 189 17.15 9.87 8.56
CA ARG A 189 17.24 11.32 8.68
C ARG A 189 16.65 11.73 10.02
#